data_AF-A0A948ZKQ9-F1
#
_entry.id   AF-A0A948ZKQ9-F1
#
_cell.length_a   1.000
_cell.length_b   1.000
_cell.length_c   1.000
_cell.angle_alpha   90.00
_cell.angle_beta   90.00
_cell.angle_gamma   90.00
#
_symmetry.space_group_name_H-M   'P 1'
#
loop_
_entity.id
_entity.type
_entity.pdbx_description
1 polymer ?
#
loop_
_entity_poly.entity_id
_entity_poly.type
_entity_poly.pdbx_seq_one_letter_code
_entity_poly.pdbx_strand_id
1 'polypeptide(L)'
;MTVLEVEAARRLGERNLWAFLGCYYLDGGGEKTLGAGGIRFTDFDGTATISETTIGGAGTGVDLQNCSGTFTFSDTNITDTSGVAFNVEGGSAMVAFTGLIAQSNNAAAVSVSGGHTGTLTFTPGTEGDDVVSATGGTGLQFAAAHGTYTFGQVTLNGGDAGIDITGGSTGTFAFSSGSITNPIGTAVTIDGGTATVSLGTTIENNADHSVVVQNMTGGTIAFSYGITDTGTGVSLHDNSDTTITFSGLLDLNTGANDAVNLANNTDSTITFNGVTIETTGGQGFAATGGGTVVFAAGTTNTISTTTGIGLHLDGVTIGNDGMSFESISVNGAANGILLADVTGGTIGVGASGAAAGDGGTLANTTGDAVSATNVADLWLNYMTISGAGGDAVHVVHNDDNASWVTINQTNLSGFAGQGVELAATGAGQMTFDLTTNTFSGSTGEESILLNIDDSAKTVLMTIADNTVNNGAGYSALALNVAGTGSSNAKTVTTLIDGNTFTNDSATAATADISNTAWGALNATVTDNTLNNADAGGTECRIVSNAATATVFLNLNGNIAGSGGGTYDLTNTAGTFKVYNLADVGTNNSGTVNQTGSLTNSTTAPPTP
;
A
#
# COMPACT_ATOMS: atom_id res chain seq x y z
N MET A 1 47.30 18.68 -24.33
CA MET A 1 47.39 19.73 -23.30
C MET A 1 46.73 20.97 -23.89
N THR A 2 45.45 21.17 -23.63
CA THR A 2 44.72 22.43 -23.84
C THR A 2 43.39 22.35 -23.09
N VAL A 3 43.43 22.61 -21.78
CA VAL A 3 42.25 23.08 -21.02
C VAL A 3 42.34 24.60 -21.07
N LEU A 4 41.26 25.30 -21.43
CA LEU A 4 41.22 26.76 -21.29
C LEU A 4 40.90 27.07 -19.82
N GLU A 5 41.93 27.42 -19.05
CA GLU A 5 41.81 27.81 -17.65
C GLU A 5 41.60 29.34 -17.57
N VAL A 6 40.48 29.76 -17.00
CA VAL A 6 40.23 31.17 -16.64
C VAL A 6 40.33 31.31 -15.12
N GLU A 7 41.48 31.81 -14.65
CA GLU A 7 41.76 32.07 -13.24
C GLU A 7 41.62 33.56 -12.93
N ALA A 8 40.83 33.96 -11.91
CA ALA A 8 40.64 35.36 -11.53
C ALA A 8 41.26 35.69 -10.16
N ALA A 9 42.15 36.67 -10.14
CA ALA A 9 42.90 37.09 -8.94
C ALA A 9 42.01 37.77 -7.89
N ARG A 10 41.97 37.21 -6.68
CA ARG A 10 41.28 37.78 -5.51
C ARG A 10 42.02 39.02 -4.97
N ARG A 11 41.38 40.18 -5.13
CA ARG A 11 41.54 41.46 -4.38
C ARG A 11 42.96 42.00 -4.18
N LEU A 12 43.36 42.94 -5.04
CA LEU A 12 44.05 44.14 -4.57
C LEU A 12 43.40 45.37 -5.21
N GLY A 13 43.06 46.32 -4.35
CA GLY A 13 42.40 47.56 -4.73
C GLY A 13 43.18 48.35 -5.78
N GLU A 14 42.40 49.08 -6.56
CA GLU A 14 42.84 50.12 -7.49
C GLU A 14 43.64 49.63 -8.71
N ARG A 15 42.94 49.41 -9.83
CA ARG A 15 42.90 50.37 -10.95
C ARG A 15 42.31 49.69 -12.18
N ASN A 16 41.36 50.40 -12.81
CA ASN A 16 40.89 50.16 -14.16
C ASN A 16 42.07 49.96 -15.13
N LEU A 17 42.38 48.70 -15.46
CA LEU A 17 43.02 48.34 -16.71
C LEU A 17 42.07 47.38 -17.43
N TRP A 18 41.63 47.83 -18.59
CA TRP A 18 40.71 47.13 -19.46
C TRP A 18 41.30 45.79 -19.94
N ALA A 19 40.46 44.76 -19.90
CA ALA A 19 40.28 43.67 -20.87
C ALA A 19 41.49 43.18 -21.68
N PHE A 20 41.87 41.91 -21.49
CA PHE A 20 41.96 40.87 -22.54
C PHE A 20 42.57 39.59 -21.94
N LEU A 21 41.79 38.83 -21.18
CA LEU A 21 41.86 37.36 -21.07
C LEU A 21 40.76 36.91 -20.10
N GLY A 22 39.69 36.32 -20.62
CA GLY A 22 38.61 35.73 -19.82
C GLY A 22 37.23 35.76 -20.48
N CYS A 23 36.94 36.78 -21.30
CA CYS A 23 35.77 36.80 -22.18
C CYS A 23 36.18 36.34 -23.58
N TYR A 24 36.06 35.05 -23.88
CA TYR A 24 36.11 34.60 -25.26
C TYR A 24 34.77 34.99 -25.92
N TYR A 25 34.67 36.23 -26.42
CA TYR A 25 33.63 36.59 -27.39
C TYR A 25 33.96 35.87 -28.69
N LEU A 26 33.39 34.69 -28.84
CA LEU A 26 33.30 34.00 -30.10
C LEU A 26 32.17 34.64 -30.93
N ASP A 27 32.29 35.91 -31.30
CA ASP A 27 31.33 36.59 -32.17
C ASP A 27 31.71 36.42 -33.65
N GLY A 28 31.43 35.24 -34.19
CA GLY A 28 31.57 34.96 -35.61
C GLY A 28 30.71 33.76 -35.93
N GLY A 29 29.58 33.99 -36.61
CA GLY A 29 28.48 33.03 -36.81
C GLY A 29 28.89 31.78 -37.58
N GLY A 30 29.37 30.77 -36.86
CA GLY A 30 29.88 29.53 -37.41
C GLY A 30 30.33 28.60 -36.28
N GLU A 31 30.07 27.30 -36.44
CA GLU A 31 30.31 26.26 -35.44
C GLU A 31 31.78 26.22 -34.98
N LYS A 32 31.99 26.18 -33.65
CA LYS A 32 33.33 26.24 -33.03
C LYS A 32 33.61 24.97 -32.26
N THR A 33 34.52 24.15 -32.77
CA THR A 33 34.88 22.87 -32.13
C THR A 33 36.09 23.03 -31.20
N LEU A 34 35.92 22.73 -29.91
CA LEU A 34 37.03 22.54 -28.96
C LEU A 34 37.39 21.05 -28.91
N GLY A 35 38.63 20.69 -29.25
CA GLY A 35 39.13 19.32 -29.16
C GLY A 35 39.84 19.03 -27.83
N ALA A 36 39.85 17.76 -27.39
CA ALA A 36 40.64 17.15 -26.30
C ALA A 36 40.71 17.86 -24.93
N GLY A 37 39.97 18.95 -24.71
CA GLY A 37 39.85 19.63 -23.42
C GLY A 37 38.64 20.56 -23.38
N GLY A 38 37.99 20.60 -22.22
CA GLY A 38 36.82 21.44 -21.96
C GLY A 38 37.12 22.87 -21.52
N ILE A 39 36.09 23.54 -21.01
CA ILE A 39 36.11 24.90 -20.46
C ILE A 39 36.08 24.81 -18.92
N ARG A 40 37.00 25.48 -18.23
CA ARG A 40 37.02 25.55 -16.76
C ARG A 40 37.01 26.98 -16.25
N PHE A 41 36.15 27.24 -15.26
CA PHE A 41 36.15 28.45 -14.44
C PHE A 41 36.33 28.07 -12.97
N THR A 42 37.16 28.84 -12.27
CA THR A 42 37.42 28.68 -10.83
C THR A 42 37.24 30.03 -10.13
N ASP A 43 36.50 30.06 -9.02
CA ASP A 43 36.24 31.26 -8.21
C ASP A 43 35.68 32.46 -9.01
N PHE A 44 35.02 32.20 -10.14
CA PHE A 44 34.55 33.25 -11.04
C PHE A 44 33.20 33.83 -10.58
N ASP A 45 33.14 35.15 -10.44
CA ASP A 45 31.98 35.93 -9.99
C ASP A 45 31.40 36.88 -11.07
N GLY A 46 32.00 36.90 -12.26
CA GLY A 46 31.63 37.79 -13.36
C GLY A 46 30.52 37.23 -14.28
N THR A 47 30.43 37.76 -15.50
CA THR A 47 29.54 37.24 -16.55
C THR A 47 30.34 36.60 -17.67
N ALA A 48 29.96 35.39 -18.09
CA ALA A 48 30.53 34.70 -19.24
C ALA A 48 29.42 34.30 -20.22
N THR A 49 29.67 34.48 -21.52
CA THR A 49 28.77 34.04 -22.59
C THR A 49 29.56 33.20 -23.59
N ILE A 50 29.09 31.98 -23.81
CA ILE A 50 29.60 31.01 -24.77
C ILE A 50 28.48 30.73 -25.76
N SER A 51 28.76 30.70 -27.06
CA SER A 51 27.73 30.44 -28.06
C SER A 51 28.24 29.60 -29.23
N GLU A 52 27.35 28.85 -29.87
CA GLU A 52 27.62 28.08 -31.11
C GLU A 52 28.87 27.18 -31.00
N THR A 53 29.01 26.50 -29.87
CA THR A 53 30.24 25.76 -29.51
C THR A 53 29.98 24.28 -29.40
N THR A 54 30.84 23.45 -30.00
CA THR A 54 30.86 21.99 -29.82
C THR A 54 32.08 21.60 -28.98
N ILE A 55 31.87 20.89 -27.87
CA ILE A 55 32.89 20.45 -26.92
C ILE A 55 32.90 18.92 -26.90
N GLY A 56 34.06 18.28 -27.08
CA GLY A 56 34.17 16.83 -26.93
C GLY A 56 35.60 16.35 -26.69
N GLY A 57 35.77 15.05 -26.42
CA GLY A 57 37.08 14.41 -26.23
C GLY A 57 37.44 14.12 -24.77
N ALA A 58 38.72 14.18 -24.41
CA ALA A 58 39.20 13.77 -23.08
C ALA A 58 38.89 14.81 -21.98
N GLY A 59 38.55 14.33 -20.78
CA GLY A 59 38.33 15.14 -19.58
C GLY A 59 36.89 15.63 -19.40
N THR A 60 36.70 16.64 -18.56
CA THR A 60 35.41 17.31 -18.30
C THR A 60 35.08 18.30 -19.41
N GLY A 61 33.80 18.41 -19.82
CA GLY A 61 33.37 19.32 -20.89
C GLY A 61 33.28 20.79 -20.44
N VAL A 62 32.41 21.08 -19.49
CA VAL A 62 32.34 22.37 -18.78
C VAL A 62 32.53 22.11 -17.30
N ASP A 63 33.37 22.91 -16.63
CA ASP A 63 33.68 22.77 -15.21
C ASP A 63 33.64 24.11 -14.49
N LEU A 64 32.69 24.28 -13.57
CA LEU A 64 32.51 25.48 -12.75
C LEU A 64 32.83 25.15 -11.29
N GLN A 65 33.97 25.65 -10.79
CA GLN A 65 34.43 25.38 -9.43
C GLN A 65 34.31 26.64 -8.57
N ASN A 66 33.53 26.56 -7.49
CA ASN A 66 33.26 27.64 -6.53
C ASN A 66 32.87 28.97 -7.18
N CYS A 67 32.15 28.92 -8.30
CA CYS A 67 31.75 30.09 -9.06
C CYS A 67 30.46 30.72 -8.48
N SER A 68 30.33 32.05 -8.56
CA SER A 68 29.13 32.80 -8.18
C SER A 68 28.61 33.72 -9.29
N GLY A 69 29.27 33.69 -10.45
CA GLY A 69 28.95 34.51 -11.62
C GLY A 69 27.73 34.03 -12.41
N THR A 70 27.45 34.75 -13.49
CA THR A 70 26.40 34.40 -14.47
C THR A 70 27.04 33.81 -15.74
N PHE A 71 26.57 32.66 -16.17
CA PHE A 71 27.07 31.95 -17.34
C PHE A 71 25.92 31.70 -18.31
N THR A 72 26.09 32.12 -19.56
CA THR A 72 25.15 31.82 -20.64
C THR A 72 25.86 30.97 -21.68
N PHE A 73 25.36 29.77 -21.90
CA PHE A 73 25.75 28.90 -23.01
C PHE A 73 24.58 28.87 -23.98
N SER A 74 24.78 29.32 -25.22
CA SER A 74 23.74 29.36 -26.24
C SER A 74 24.12 28.46 -27.41
N ASP A 75 23.26 27.53 -27.78
CA ASP A 75 23.51 26.54 -28.85
C ASP A 75 24.87 25.85 -28.67
N THR A 76 25.11 25.37 -27.45
CA THR A 76 26.35 24.66 -27.08
C THR A 76 26.11 23.16 -27.04
N ASN A 77 26.89 22.40 -27.79
CA ASN A 77 26.84 20.94 -27.80
C ASN A 77 28.04 20.38 -27.03
N ILE A 78 27.81 19.51 -26.05
CA ILE A 78 28.85 18.77 -25.35
C ILE A 78 28.66 17.29 -25.68
N THR A 79 29.65 16.66 -26.32
CA THR A 79 29.54 15.28 -26.81
C THR A 79 30.68 14.39 -26.32
N ASP A 80 30.30 13.28 -25.70
CA ASP A 80 31.18 12.14 -25.35
C ASP A 80 32.50 12.55 -24.71
N THR A 81 32.40 13.38 -23.66
CA THR A 81 33.55 13.70 -22.81
C THR A 81 33.98 12.47 -22.02
N SER A 82 35.28 12.25 -21.84
CA SER A 82 35.76 11.08 -21.06
C SER A 82 35.57 11.23 -19.54
N GLY A 83 35.30 12.44 -19.07
CA GLY A 83 34.84 12.77 -17.72
C GLY A 83 33.44 13.39 -17.76
N VAL A 84 33.04 14.07 -16.68
CA VAL A 84 31.71 14.70 -16.57
C VAL A 84 31.48 15.69 -17.71
N ALA A 85 30.33 15.65 -18.39
CA ALA A 85 30.10 16.57 -19.50
C ALA A 85 29.88 18.01 -19.02
N PHE A 86 29.09 18.21 -17.96
CA PHE A 86 28.90 19.50 -17.29
C PHE A 86 29.01 19.36 -15.77
N ASN A 87 30.03 19.97 -15.16
CA ASN A 87 30.31 19.88 -13.73
C ASN A 87 30.17 21.25 -13.03
N VAL A 88 29.53 21.25 -11.86
CA VAL A 88 29.44 22.40 -10.95
C VAL A 88 29.78 21.96 -9.54
N GLU A 89 30.79 22.55 -8.93
CA GLU A 89 31.25 22.22 -7.57
C GLU A 89 31.22 23.45 -6.67
N GLY A 90 30.27 23.50 -5.73
CA GLY A 90 30.10 24.60 -4.77
C GLY A 90 29.70 25.94 -5.41
N GLY A 91 29.72 27.01 -4.63
CA GLY A 91 29.36 28.35 -5.08
C GLY A 91 27.85 28.57 -5.32
N SER A 92 27.54 29.61 -6.09
CA SER A 92 26.17 30.08 -6.32
C SER A 92 25.95 30.55 -7.77
N ALA A 93 26.59 29.89 -8.73
CA ALA A 93 26.56 30.27 -10.13
C ALA A 93 25.13 30.30 -10.69
N MET A 94 24.86 31.24 -11.59
CA MET A 94 23.63 31.27 -12.37
C MET A 94 23.93 30.84 -13.81
N VAL A 95 23.46 29.67 -14.22
CA VAL A 95 23.69 29.11 -15.55
C VAL A 95 22.39 29.12 -16.35
N ALA A 96 22.45 29.65 -17.57
CA ALA A 96 21.46 29.43 -18.62
C ALA A 96 22.14 28.68 -19.76
N PHE A 97 21.76 27.43 -19.99
CA PHE A 97 22.29 26.57 -21.04
C PHE A 97 21.22 26.28 -22.08
N THR A 98 21.52 26.53 -23.36
CA THR A 98 20.78 26.00 -24.50
C THR A 98 21.71 25.18 -25.40
N GLY A 99 21.21 24.06 -25.91
CA GLY A 99 21.96 23.11 -26.74
C GLY A 99 21.75 21.68 -26.27
N LEU A 100 22.72 20.80 -26.50
CA LEU A 100 22.65 19.37 -26.18
C LEU A 100 23.87 18.91 -25.37
N ILE A 101 23.64 18.15 -24.30
CA ILE A 101 24.66 17.36 -23.61
C ILE A 101 24.44 15.89 -23.97
N ALA A 102 25.29 15.33 -24.82
CA ALA A 102 25.28 13.93 -25.22
C ALA A 102 26.43 13.16 -24.54
N GLN A 103 26.11 12.08 -23.83
CA GLN A 103 27.09 11.29 -23.08
C GLN A 103 26.88 9.78 -23.30
N SER A 104 27.81 9.13 -24.00
CA SER A 104 27.86 7.67 -24.15
C SER A 104 29.01 7.01 -23.39
N ASN A 105 29.97 7.79 -22.86
CA ASN A 105 31.05 7.24 -22.04
C ASN A 105 30.56 6.93 -20.63
N ASN A 106 31.35 6.14 -19.89
CA ASN A 106 31.11 5.83 -18.48
C ASN A 106 31.46 7.01 -17.56
N ALA A 107 30.73 8.12 -17.69
CA ALA A 107 30.84 9.32 -16.87
C ALA A 107 29.48 10.03 -16.77
N ALA A 108 29.27 10.84 -15.74
CA ALA A 108 28.03 11.61 -15.61
C ALA A 108 27.85 12.61 -16.77
N ALA A 109 26.60 12.82 -17.20
CA ALA A 109 26.25 13.90 -18.12
C ALA A 109 26.29 15.25 -17.40
N VAL A 110 25.66 15.34 -16.21
CA VAL A 110 25.72 16.54 -15.37
C VAL A 110 26.05 16.12 -13.94
N SER A 111 26.96 16.84 -13.30
CA SER A 111 27.24 16.70 -11.88
C SER A 111 27.18 18.05 -11.17
N VAL A 112 26.44 18.12 -10.06
CA VAL A 112 26.39 19.26 -9.16
C VAL A 112 26.73 18.79 -7.76
N SER A 113 27.72 19.41 -7.15
CA SER A 113 28.18 19.03 -5.82
C SER A 113 28.65 20.21 -4.96
N GLY A 114 29.21 19.93 -3.78
CA GLY A 114 29.95 20.91 -2.98
C GLY A 114 29.09 21.98 -2.31
N GLY A 115 27.79 21.74 -2.12
CA GLY A 115 26.90 22.69 -1.47
C GLY A 115 26.40 23.81 -2.39
N HIS A 116 26.38 23.60 -3.71
CA HIS A 116 25.95 24.65 -4.67
C HIS A 116 24.55 25.19 -4.34
N THR A 117 24.39 26.51 -4.30
CA THR A 117 23.13 27.19 -3.96
C THR A 117 22.55 28.05 -5.10
N GLY A 118 23.18 28.05 -6.27
CA GLY A 118 22.80 28.88 -7.42
C GLY A 118 21.64 28.30 -8.23
N THR A 119 21.46 28.80 -9.45
CA THR A 119 20.40 28.36 -10.38
C THR A 119 21.01 27.83 -11.65
N LEU A 120 20.68 26.59 -12.04
CA LEU A 120 21.07 26.02 -13.33
C LEU A 120 19.82 25.71 -14.15
N THR A 121 19.70 26.34 -15.33
CA THR A 121 18.59 26.11 -16.26
C THR A 121 19.15 25.53 -17.56
N PHE A 122 18.73 24.32 -17.89
CA PHE A 122 19.07 23.59 -19.11
C PHE A 122 17.83 23.51 -20.00
N THR A 123 17.84 24.26 -21.10
CA THR A 123 16.75 24.31 -22.07
C THR A 123 17.20 23.67 -23.39
N PRO A 124 16.37 22.86 -24.05
CA PRO A 124 16.66 22.37 -25.40
C PRO A 124 16.91 23.52 -26.38
N GLY A 125 17.74 23.28 -27.40
CA GLY A 125 17.92 24.24 -28.49
C GLY A 125 16.62 24.48 -29.28
N THR A 126 15.83 23.42 -29.48
CA THR A 126 14.50 23.46 -30.08
C THR A 126 13.48 22.81 -29.16
N GLU A 127 12.25 23.33 -29.13
CA GLU A 127 11.15 22.69 -28.40
C GLU A 127 10.93 21.26 -28.91
N GLY A 128 10.94 20.29 -27.99
CA GLY A 128 10.76 18.87 -28.29
C GLY A 128 12.06 18.08 -28.47
N ASP A 129 13.21 18.74 -28.55
CA ASP A 129 14.53 18.10 -28.53
C ASP A 129 15.00 17.83 -27.09
N ASP A 130 15.95 16.90 -26.95
CA ASP A 130 16.68 16.68 -25.70
C ASP A 130 17.62 17.85 -25.38
N VAL A 131 17.70 18.24 -24.10
CA VAL A 131 18.83 19.03 -23.58
C VAL A 131 19.92 18.12 -23.00
N VAL A 132 19.56 16.91 -22.55
CA VAL A 132 20.49 15.86 -22.13
C VAL A 132 20.09 14.54 -22.77
N SER A 133 21.06 13.86 -23.38
CA SER A 133 20.93 12.49 -23.90
C SER A 133 22.09 11.64 -23.38
N ALA A 134 21.83 10.69 -22.49
CA ALA A 134 22.86 9.85 -21.88
C ALA A 134 22.58 8.36 -22.13
N THR A 135 23.49 7.68 -22.83
CA THR A 135 23.42 6.23 -23.14
C THR A 135 24.42 5.41 -22.33
N GLY A 136 25.28 6.07 -21.55
CA GLY A 136 26.27 5.46 -20.68
C GLY A 136 26.52 6.30 -19.44
N GLY A 137 27.36 5.80 -18.54
CA GLY A 137 27.67 6.48 -17.28
C GLY A 137 26.48 6.53 -16.33
N THR A 138 26.48 7.51 -15.42
CA THR A 138 25.50 7.62 -14.32
C THR A 138 24.45 8.71 -14.53
N GLY A 139 24.39 9.33 -15.72
CA GLY A 139 23.36 10.33 -16.02
C GLY A 139 23.52 11.64 -15.24
N LEU A 140 22.52 12.01 -14.43
CA LEU A 140 22.41 13.29 -13.72
C LEU A 140 22.66 13.10 -12.22
N GLN A 141 23.66 13.80 -11.68
CA GLN A 141 24.20 13.56 -10.34
C GLN A 141 24.17 14.84 -9.50
N PHE A 142 23.46 14.82 -8.37
CA PHE A 142 23.31 15.97 -7.48
C PHE A 142 23.65 15.56 -6.04
N ALA A 143 24.78 16.01 -5.51
CA ALA A 143 25.24 15.65 -4.16
C ALA A 143 25.43 16.88 -3.29
N ALA A 144 24.64 17.04 -2.22
CA ALA A 144 24.57 18.29 -1.46
C ALA A 144 24.26 19.50 -2.37
N ALA A 145 23.25 19.35 -3.23
CA ALA A 145 22.79 20.34 -4.17
C ALA A 145 21.60 21.10 -3.55
N HIS A 146 21.80 22.38 -3.23
CA HIS A 146 20.84 23.20 -2.48
C HIS A 146 20.21 24.32 -3.32
N GLY A 147 20.58 24.41 -4.59
CA GLY A 147 20.11 25.43 -5.52
C GLY A 147 18.79 25.08 -6.23
N THR A 148 18.56 25.74 -7.36
CA THR A 148 17.45 25.44 -8.26
C THR A 148 17.98 24.87 -9.57
N TYR A 149 17.47 23.72 -9.98
CA TYR A 149 17.94 22.97 -11.14
C TYR A 149 16.76 22.61 -12.02
N THR A 150 16.71 23.22 -13.20
CA THR A 150 15.61 23.02 -14.16
C THR A 150 16.16 22.44 -15.45
N PHE A 151 15.55 21.36 -15.90
CA PHE A 151 15.85 20.69 -17.16
C PHE A 151 14.60 20.66 -18.04
N GLY A 152 14.78 20.88 -19.34
CA GLY A 152 13.77 20.55 -20.34
C GLY A 152 13.64 19.05 -20.55
N GLN A 153 13.62 18.59 -21.80
CA GLN A 153 13.55 17.16 -22.10
C GLN A 153 14.89 16.46 -21.81
N VAL A 154 14.85 15.37 -21.06
CA VAL A 154 16.01 14.53 -20.76
C VAL A 154 15.78 13.08 -21.19
N THR A 155 16.71 12.50 -21.93
CA THR A 155 16.67 11.08 -22.30
C THR A 155 17.86 10.36 -21.68
N LEU A 156 17.59 9.41 -20.78
CA LEU A 156 18.58 8.59 -20.09
C LEU A 156 18.32 7.13 -20.46
N ASN A 157 19.12 6.57 -21.36
CA ASN A 157 18.78 5.36 -22.10
C ASN A 157 19.93 4.35 -22.22
N GLY A 158 20.33 3.78 -21.08
CA GLY A 158 21.35 2.73 -21.00
C GLY A 158 22.49 3.07 -20.04
N GLY A 159 23.44 2.13 -19.88
CA GLY A 159 24.43 2.23 -18.80
C GLY A 159 23.72 2.27 -17.45
N ASP A 160 24.19 3.11 -16.53
CA ASP A 160 23.50 3.42 -15.27
C ASP A 160 22.91 4.83 -15.30
N ALA A 161 22.51 5.30 -16.49
CA ALA A 161 22.05 6.67 -16.65
C ALA A 161 20.70 6.85 -15.92
N GLY A 162 20.75 7.52 -14.77
CA GLY A 162 19.61 7.83 -13.93
C GLY A 162 19.67 9.25 -13.36
N ILE A 163 18.87 9.51 -12.34
CA ILE A 163 18.85 10.77 -11.61
C ILE A 163 19.12 10.46 -10.14
N ASP A 164 20.27 10.91 -9.64
CA ASP A 164 20.65 10.73 -8.24
C ASP A 164 20.68 12.09 -7.53
N ILE A 165 19.84 12.24 -6.50
CA ILE A 165 19.77 13.41 -5.63
C ILE A 165 20.13 12.94 -4.21
N THR A 166 21.35 13.21 -3.80
CA THR A 166 21.97 12.62 -2.59
C THR A 166 22.64 13.67 -1.73
N GLY A 167 23.29 13.25 -0.64
CA GLY A 167 24.13 14.10 0.19
C GLY A 167 23.35 15.15 0.98
N GLY A 168 22.08 14.86 1.32
CA GLY A 168 21.23 15.79 2.08
C GLY A 168 20.81 17.02 1.27
N SER A 169 20.59 16.84 -0.03
CA SER A 169 20.17 17.92 -0.93
C SER A 169 18.86 18.57 -0.46
N THR A 170 18.78 19.89 -0.56
CA THR A 170 17.60 20.68 -0.15
C THR A 170 17.06 21.55 -1.28
N GLY A 171 17.64 21.40 -2.48
CA GLY A 171 17.32 22.22 -3.64
C GLY A 171 15.95 21.91 -4.24
N THR A 172 15.65 22.65 -5.30
CA THR A 172 14.50 22.43 -6.18
C THR A 172 14.98 21.81 -7.47
N PHE A 173 14.42 20.67 -7.86
CA PHE A 173 14.77 19.91 -9.05
C PHE A 173 13.53 19.75 -9.91
N ALA A 174 13.57 20.24 -11.15
CA ALA A 174 12.45 20.16 -12.07
C ALA A 174 12.92 19.59 -13.41
N PHE A 175 12.42 18.40 -13.76
CA PHE A 175 12.62 17.76 -15.05
C PHE A 175 11.31 17.86 -15.82
N SER A 176 11.28 18.66 -16.88
CA SER A 176 10.02 19.06 -17.53
C SER A 176 9.37 17.91 -18.30
N SER A 177 10.20 17.10 -18.97
CA SER A 177 9.77 15.94 -19.75
C SER A 177 10.95 15.00 -19.99
N GLY A 178 10.68 13.81 -20.56
CA GLY A 178 11.73 12.90 -21.00
C GLY A 178 11.47 11.45 -20.64
N SER A 179 12.51 10.63 -20.68
CA SER A 179 12.45 9.21 -20.34
C SER A 179 13.73 8.71 -19.68
N ILE A 180 13.56 7.75 -18.78
CA ILE A 180 14.64 6.90 -18.25
C ILE A 180 14.34 5.47 -18.67
N THR A 181 15.23 4.83 -19.42
CA THR A 181 15.00 3.49 -19.98
C THR A 181 16.24 2.61 -19.86
N ASN A 182 16.06 1.37 -19.42
CA ASN A 182 17.12 0.36 -19.32
C ASN A 182 18.39 0.79 -18.55
N PRO A 183 18.31 1.51 -17.40
CA PRO A 183 19.47 1.60 -16.54
C PRO A 183 19.82 0.21 -15.97
N ILE A 184 21.10 -0.07 -15.81
CA ILE A 184 21.60 -1.32 -15.21
C ILE A 184 21.52 -1.30 -13.68
N GLY A 185 21.25 -0.14 -13.09
CA GLY A 185 21.01 0.09 -11.67
C GLY A 185 19.71 0.86 -11.42
N THR A 186 19.65 1.58 -10.31
CA THR A 186 18.45 2.32 -9.91
C THR A 186 18.22 3.53 -10.83
N ALA A 187 17.00 3.72 -11.32
CA ALA A 187 16.69 4.78 -12.28
C ALA A 187 16.63 6.17 -11.63
N VAL A 188 16.05 6.26 -10.43
CA VAL A 188 15.96 7.50 -9.64
C VAL A 188 16.27 7.20 -8.18
N THR A 189 17.29 7.85 -7.65
CA THR A 189 17.65 7.80 -6.22
C THR A 189 17.46 9.17 -5.60
N ILE A 190 16.72 9.25 -4.49
CA ILE A 190 16.62 10.46 -3.66
C ILE A 190 16.95 10.06 -2.22
N ASP A 191 18.10 10.51 -1.72
CA ASP A 191 18.65 10.09 -0.42
C ASP A 191 18.97 11.30 0.47
N GLY A 192 18.11 11.49 1.46
CA GLY A 192 18.26 12.49 2.51
C GLY A 192 17.87 13.91 2.13
N GLY A 193 17.79 14.76 3.16
CA GLY A 193 17.51 16.18 3.00
C GLY A 193 16.02 16.50 2.92
N THR A 194 15.70 17.59 2.21
CA THR A 194 14.35 18.17 2.12
C THR A 194 14.06 18.71 0.72
N ALA A 195 14.60 18.06 -0.30
CA ALA A 195 14.49 18.49 -1.69
C ALA A 195 13.02 18.61 -2.15
N THR A 196 12.79 19.54 -3.06
CA THR A 196 11.55 19.59 -3.86
C THR A 196 11.87 19.05 -5.25
N VAL A 197 11.25 17.94 -5.65
CA VAL A 197 11.53 17.25 -6.91
C VAL A 197 10.25 17.07 -7.72
N SER A 198 10.27 17.51 -8.97
CA SER A 198 9.21 17.28 -9.96
C SER A 198 9.81 16.55 -11.15
N LEU A 199 9.43 15.28 -11.34
CA LEU A 199 9.86 14.44 -12.45
C LEU A 199 8.75 14.31 -13.49
N GLY A 200 8.91 15.02 -14.60
CA GLY A 200 8.10 14.89 -15.82
C GLY A 200 8.54 13.74 -16.74
N THR A 201 9.31 12.77 -16.26
CA THR A 201 9.85 11.67 -17.08
C THR A 201 9.02 10.40 -16.96
N THR A 202 8.92 9.61 -18.02
CA THR A 202 8.54 8.19 -17.91
C THR A 202 9.74 7.36 -17.43
N ILE A 203 9.50 6.28 -16.70
CA ILE A 203 10.57 5.41 -16.19
C ILE A 203 10.28 3.97 -16.61
N GLU A 204 11.27 3.32 -17.24
CA GLU A 204 11.28 1.90 -17.57
C GLU A 204 12.56 1.26 -17.03
N ASN A 205 12.46 0.49 -15.94
CA ASN A 205 13.60 -0.25 -15.35
C ASN A 205 13.39 -1.77 -15.53
N ASN A 206 14.46 -2.51 -15.81
CA ASN A 206 14.44 -3.97 -15.94
C ASN A 206 15.58 -4.69 -15.20
N ALA A 207 16.34 -3.97 -14.37
CA ALA A 207 17.49 -4.51 -13.64
C ALA A 207 17.31 -4.36 -12.13
N ASP A 208 17.27 -3.12 -11.65
CA ASP A 208 17.16 -2.75 -10.23
C ASP A 208 15.92 -1.86 -10.02
N HIS A 209 15.94 -0.97 -9.01
CA HIS A 209 14.76 -0.22 -8.64
C HIS A 209 14.44 0.88 -9.66
N SER A 210 13.18 1.01 -10.06
CA SER A 210 12.73 2.22 -10.77
C SER A 210 12.85 3.47 -9.88
N VAL A 211 12.55 3.34 -8.59
CA VAL A 211 12.60 4.46 -7.65
C VAL A 211 13.09 4.00 -6.28
N VAL A 212 14.08 4.73 -5.76
CA VAL A 212 14.48 4.70 -4.35
C VAL A 212 14.34 6.10 -3.77
N VAL A 213 13.51 6.23 -2.73
CA VAL A 213 13.44 7.45 -1.91
C VAL A 213 13.65 7.09 -0.45
N GLN A 214 14.68 7.66 0.15
CA GLN A 214 15.07 7.25 1.50
C GLN A 214 15.65 8.38 2.35
N ASN A 215 15.58 8.20 3.67
CA ASN A 215 16.16 9.07 4.68
C ASN A 215 15.71 10.54 4.60
N MET A 216 14.60 10.83 3.93
CA MET A 216 14.09 12.19 3.80
C MET A 216 13.59 12.71 5.16
N THR A 217 13.72 14.02 5.37
CA THR A 217 13.33 14.71 6.62
C THR A 217 12.39 15.89 6.34
N GLY A 218 11.60 15.73 5.28
CA GLY A 218 10.78 16.78 4.68
C GLY A 218 10.79 16.69 3.15
N GLY A 219 10.32 17.75 2.50
CA GLY A 219 10.35 17.89 1.05
C GLY A 219 9.12 17.32 0.34
N THR A 220 9.11 17.48 -0.98
CA THR A 220 8.01 17.06 -1.84
C THR A 220 8.57 16.45 -3.11
N ILE A 221 8.16 15.23 -3.43
CA ILE A 221 8.63 14.46 -4.57
C ILE A 221 7.42 14.05 -5.39
N ALA A 222 7.40 14.44 -6.66
CA ALA A 222 6.32 14.13 -7.58
C ALA A 222 6.84 13.43 -8.83
N PHE A 223 6.36 12.22 -9.08
CA PHE A 223 6.49 11.48 -10.34
C PHE A 223 5.23 11.72 -11.17
N SER A 224 5.34 12.53 -12.22
CA SER A 224 4.18 13.01 -12.97
C SER A 224 3.65 12.01 -14.01
N TYR A 225 4.44 11.03 -14.41
CA TYR A 225 4.12 10.06 -15.45
C TYR A 225 4.28 8.62 -14.97
N GLY A 226 3.92 7.67 -15.83
CA GLY A 226 3.93 6.24 -15.51
C GLY A 226 5.32 5.67 -15.32
N ILE A 227 5.37 4.62 -14.51
CA ILE A 227 6.56 3.84 -14.18
C ILE A 227 6.26 2.39 -14.54
N THR A 228 7.11 1.80 -15.38
CA THR A 228 7.12 0.37 -15.66
C THR A 228 8.40 -0.24 -15.12
N ASP A 229 8.29 -1.36 -14.40
CA ASP A 229 9.44 -1.98 -13.74
C ASP A 229 9.37 -3.50 -13.85
N THR A 230 10.41 -4.14 -14.40
CA THR A 230 10.60 -5.59 -14.36
C THR A 230 11.84 -6.03 -13.56
N GLY A 231 12.47 -5.11 -12.85
CA GLY A 231 13.61 -5.29 -11.96
C GLY A 231 13.17 -5.54 -10.51
N THR A 232 13.52 -4.62 -9.61
CA THR A 232 13.32 -4.78 -8.15
C THR A 232 12.24 -3.85 -7.59
N GLY A 233 11.51 -3.11 -8.44
CA GLY A 233 10.32 -2.36 -8.04
C GLY A 233 10.62 -0.99 -7.40
N VAL A 234 9.66 -0.50 -6.62
CA VAL A 234 9.72 0.79 -5.92
C VAL A 234 10.02 0.57 -4.44
N SER A 235 11.05 1.25 -3.93
CA SER A 235 11.46 1.20 -2.53
C SER A 235 11.43 2.59 -1.91
N LEU A 236 10.57 2.81 -0.91
CA LEU A 236 10.51 4.08 -0.17
C LEU A 236 10.68 3.78 1.32
N HIS A 237 11.78 4.20 1.93
CA HIS A 237 12.02 3.86 3.34
C HIS A 237 12.67 4.94 4.19
N ASP A 238 12.37 4.91 5.48
CA ASP A 238 12.94 5.80 6.50
C ASP A 238 12.72 7.29 6.16
N ASN A 239 11.61 7.62 5.50
CA ASN A 239 11.23 9.00 5.19
C ASN A 239 10.35 9.59 6.28
N SER A 240 10.65 10.81 6.69
CA SER A 240 9.92 11.56 7.72
C SER A 240 9.44 12.90 7.20
N ASP A 241 8.20 13.28 7.52
CA ASP A 241 7.57 14.54 7.11
C ASP A 241 7.59 14.80 5.58
N THR A 242 7.69 13.74 4.76
CA THR A 242 7.84 13.85 3.30
C THR A 242 6.53 13.59 2.56
N THR A 243 6.28 14.34 1.50
CA THR A 243 5.20 14.04 0.56
C THR A 243 5.76 13.40 -0.71
N ILE A 244 5.33 12.19 -1.04
CA ILE A 244 5.71 11.46 -2.25
C ILE A 244 4.45 11.17 -3.06
N THR A 245 4.43 11.53 -4.34
CA THR A 245 3.24 11.36 -5.18
C THR A 245 3.60 10.72 -6.52
N PHE A 246 2.96 9.59 -6.82
CA PHE A 246 2.95 8.98 -8.13
C PHE A 246 1.63 9.33 -8.83
N SER A 247 1.72 10.26 -9.78
CA SER A 247 0.54 10.76 -10.50
C SER A 247 0.18 9.89 -11.71
N GLY A 248 1.13 9.12 -12.23
CA GLY A 248 0.92 8.13 -13.28
C GLY A 248 0.69 6.72 -12.72
N LEU A 249 0.37 5.78 -13.62
CA LEU A 249 0.24 4.36 -13.30
C LEU A 249 1.61 3.76 -12.93
N LEU A 250 1.63 2.94 -11.87
CA LEU A 250 2.71 2.00 -11.61
C LEU A 250 2.34 0.64 -12.21
N ASP A 251 3.16 0.14 -13.13
CA ASP A 251 3.01 -1.17 -13.76
C ASP A 251 4.25 -2.03 -13.48
N LEU A 252 4.15 -2.94 -12.51
CA LEU A 252 5.30 -3.59 -11.88
C LEU A 252 5.23 -5.11 -12.08
N ASN A 253 6.22 -5.68 -12.75
CA ASN A 253 6.40 -7.13 -12.92
C ASN A 253 7.77 -7.58 -12.39
N THR A 254 7.91 -7.63 -11.06
CA THR A 254 9.22 -7.71 -10.38
C THR A 254 9.68 -9.14 -10.08
N GLY A 255 8.97 -10.16 -10.60
CA GLY A 255 9.36 -11.55 -10.45
C GLY A 255 9.49 -11.97 -8.98
N ALA A 256 10.69 -12.32 -8.53
CA ALA A 256 10.92 -12.78 -7.15
C ALA A 256 11.14 -11.63 -6.15
N ASN A 257 11.20 -10.38 -6.61
CA ASN A 257 11.42 -9.21 -5.79
C ASN A 257 10.09 -8.57 -5.39
N ASP A 258 10.08 -7.87 -4.25
CA ASP A 258 8.91 -7.10 -3.80
C ASP A 258 8.63 -5.97 -4.82
N ALA A 259 7.36 -5.74 -5.18
CA ALA A 259 7.03 -4.74 -6.20
C ALA A 259 6.96 -3.32 -5.62
N VAL A 260 6.24 -3.15 -4.51
CA VAL A 260 6.22 -1.89 -3.75
C VAL A 260 6.56 -2.18 -2.29
N ASN A 261 7.63 -1.56 -1.80
CA ASN A 261 8.06 -1.65 -0.41
C ASN A 261 8.13 -0.27 0.23
N LEU A 262 7.22 0.00 1.16
CA LEU A 262 7.17 1.21 1.97
C LEU A 262 7.52 0.87 3.42
N ALA A 263 8.68 1.27 3.92
CA ALA A 263 9.11 0.92 5.28
C ALA A 263 9.47 2.15 6.13
N ASN A 264 8.97 2.25 7.36
CA ASN A 264 9.32 3.30 8.31
C ASN A 264 9.09 4.74 7.81
N ASN A 265 8.02 4.98 7.05
CA ASN A 265 7.73 6.30 6.46
C ASN A 265 6.94 7.20 7.43
N THR A 266 7.38 7.31 8.68
CA THR A 266 6.68 8.03 9.76
C THR A 266 6.31 9.46 9.36
N ASP A 267 5.07 9.89 9.64
CA ASP A 267 4.53 11.22 9.30
C ASP A 267 4.60 11.63 7.81
N SER A 268 5.05 10.73 6.93
CA SER A 268 5.07 10.95 5.49
C SER A 268 3.73 10.58 4.85
N THR A 269 3.40 11.23 3.74
CA THR A 269 2.23 10.89 2.91
C THR A 269 2.69 10.40 1.55
N ILE A 270 2.25 9.20 1.17
CA ILE A 270 2.61 8.54 -0.08
C ILE A 270 1.33 8.29 -0.87
N THR A 271 1.23 8.90 -2.06
CA THR A 271 0.03 8.86 -2.89
C THR A 271 0.27 8.09 -4.18
N PHE A 272 -0.66 7.20 -4.52
CA PHE A 272 -0.68 6.43 -5.76
C PHE A 272 -1.93 6.75 -6.58
N ASN A 273 -1.79 6.85 -7.90
CA ASN A 273 -2.89 7.12 -8.83
C ASN A 273 -3.16 5.94 -9.80
N GLY A 274 -3.00 4.72 -9.29
CA GLY A 274 -3.12 3.48 -10.05
C GLY A 274 -1.90 2.59 -9.85
N VAL A 275 -2.13 1.34 -9.50
CA VAL A 275 -1.09 0.33 -9.26
C VAL A 275 -1.52 -1.02 -9.85
N THR A 276 -0.73 -1.52 -10.78
CA THR A 276 -0.82 -2.87 -11.34
C THR A 276 0.44 -3.63 -10.96
N ILE A 277 0.29 -4.74 -10.24
CA ILE A 277 1.41 -5.54 -9.75
C ILE A 277 1.26 -7.00 -10.18
N GLU A 278 2.35 -7.55 -10.74
CA GLU A 278 2.59 -8.96 -10.94
C GLU A 278 3.91 -9.38 -10.27
N THR A 279 3.86 -10.33 -9.33
CA THR A 279 5.05 -10.94 -8.76
C THR A 279 4.92 -12.46 -8.74
N THR A 280 5.99 -13.14 -8.34
CA THR A 280 6.04 -14.57 -8.06
C THR A 280 6.38 -14.79 -6.59
N GLY A 281 7.65 -14.61 -6.23
CA GLY A 281 8.17 -14.82 -4.89
C GLY A 281 8.06 -13.60 -3.96
N GLY A 282 8.19 -12.40 -4.51
CA GLY A 282 8.18 -11.15 -3.75
C GLY A 282 6.77 -10.70 -3.39
N GLN A 283 6.67 -9.90 -2.35
CA GLN A 283 5.42 -9.26 -1.94
C GLN A 283 4.90 -8.34 -3.03
N GLY A 284 3.57 -8.25 -3.17
CA GLY A 284 2.96 -7.33 -4.11
C GLY A 284 3.10 -5.89 -3.61
N PHE A 285 2.31 -5.55 -2.61
CA PHE A 285 2.34 -4.23 -1.97
C PHE A 285 2.57 -4.38 -0.46
N ALA A 286 3.69 -3.88 0.03
CA ALA A 286 4.05 -3.88 1.44
C ALA A 286 4.20 -2.45 1.97
N ALA A 287 3.49 -2.11 3.04
CA ALA A 287 3.66 -0.85 3.76
C ALA A 287 3.71 -1.08 5.27
N THR A 288 4.81 -0.74 5.91
CA THR A 288 5.09 -1.05 7.32
C THR A 288 5.75 0.11 8.06
N GLY A 289 5.56 0.19 9.38
CA GLY A 289 6.33 1.10 10.24
C GLY A 289 5.89 2.57 10.19
N GLY A 290 4.63 2.83 9.85
CA GLY A 290 4.05 4.19 9.86
C GLY A 290 3.92 4.85 8.49
N GLY A 291 3.39 6.07 8.52
CA GLY A 291 3.06 6.87 7.34
C GLY A 291 1.61 6.75 6.90
N THR A 292 1.20 7.66 6.04
CA THR A 292 -0.13 7.68 5.42
C THR A 292 -0.02 7.22 3.96
N VAL A 293 -0.73 6.15 3.60
CA VAL A 293 -0.84 5.66 2.22
C VAL A 293 -2.18 6.10 1.63
N VAL A 294 -2.14 6.75 0.48
CA VAL A 294 -3.33 7.30 -0.20
C VAL A 294 -3.45 6.71 -1.58
N PHE A 295 -4.62 6.19 -1.92
CA PHE A 295 -4.97 5.80 -3.28
C PHE A 295 -5.97 6.82 -3.82
N ALA A 296 -5.70 7.38 -4.99
CA ALA A 296 -6.62 8.32 -5.60
C ALA A 296 -7.94 7.62 -5.97
N ALA A 297 -9.07 8.29 -5.69
CA ALA A 297 -10.39 7.73 -5.96
C ALA A 297 -10.61 7.42 -7.46
N GLY A 298 -11.35 6.34 -7.74
CA GLY A 298 -11.69 5.92 -9.10
C GLY A 298 -10.53 5.30 -9.88
N THR A 299 -9.43 4.95 -9.21
CA THR A 299 -8.32 4.20 -9.80
C THR A 299 -8.59 2.69 -9.78
N THR A 300 -8.11 1.99 -10.81
CA THR A 300 -8.12 0.53 -10.86
C THR A 300 -6.79 0.02 -10.34
N ASN A 301 -6.83 -0.75 -9.24
CA ASN A 301 -5.62 -1.32 -8.63
C ASN A 301 -5.75 -2.85 -8.59
N THR A 302 -4.70 -3.55 -9.00
CA THR A 302 -4.67 -5.02 -9.05
C THR A 302 -3.35 -5.56 -8.56
N ILE A 303 -3.40 -6.65 -7.79
CA ILE A 303 -2.23 -7.40 -7.35
C ILE A 303 -2.39 -8.86 -7.76
N SER A 304 -1.37 -9.42 -8.40
CA SER A 304 -1.24 -10.86 -8.65
C SER A 304 0.12 -11.33 -8.19
N THR A 305 0.17 -12.31 -7.28
CA THR A 305 1.41 -12.93 -6.83
C THR A 305 1.30 -14.47 -6.89
N THR A 306 2.41 -15.19 -6.68
CA THR A 306 2.36 -16.63 -6.40
C THR A 306 2.56 -16.88 -4.91
N THR A 307 3.82 -16.90 -4.47
CA THR A 307 4.21 -17.28 -3.10
C THR A 307 4.53 -16.07 -2.22
N GLY A 308 4.66 -14.88 -2.79
CA GLY A 308 4.74 -13.63 -2.03
C GLY A 308 3.36 -13.20 -1.53
N ILE A 309 3.33 -12.51 -0.38
CA ILE A 309 2.08 -11.92 0.15
C ILE A 309 1.57 -10.87 -0.84
N GLY A 310 0.27 -10.89 -1.14
CA GLY A 310 -0.32 -9.93 -2.07
C GLY A 310 -0.32 -8.51 -1.47
N LEU A 311 -1.00 -8.35 -0.35
CA LEU A 311 -1.08 -7.08 0.39
C LEU A 311 -0.60 -7.28 1.83
N HIS A 312 0.39 -6.49 2.24
CA HIS A 312 0.92 -6.48 3.60
C HIS A 312 0.93 -5.06 4.16
N LEU A 313 0.13 -4.81 5.18
CA LEU A 313 0.06 -3.52 5.86
C LEU A 313 0.28 -3.71 7.37
N ASP A 314 1.25 -2.99 7.94
CA ASP A 314 1.58 -3.11 9.38
C ASP A 314 1.89 -1.74 10.00
N GLY A 315 1.01 -1.28 10.89
CA GLY A 315 1.18 -0.02 11.63
C GLY A 315 1.13 1.23 10.75
N VAL A 316 0.30 1.23 9.70
CA VAL A 316 0.14 2.35 8.76
C VAL A 316 -1.25 3.00 8.86
N THR A 317 -1.38 4.22 8.32
CA THR A 317 -2.67 4.89 8.16
C THR A 317 -3.08 4.90 6.69
N ILE A 318 -4.32 4.51 6.40
CA ILE A 318 -4.93 4.68 5.08
C ILE A 318 -5.59 6.05 4.99
N GLY A 319 -5.36 6.76 3.88
CA GLY A 319 -5.99 8.04 3.60
C GLY A 319 -7.51 7.98 3.60
N ASN A 320 -8.16 9.13 3.79
CA ASN A 320 -9.63 9.21 3.92
C ASN A 320 -10.42 8.67 2.71
N ASP A 321 -9.85 8.71 1.51
CA ASP A 321 -10.47 8.16 0.30
C ASP A 321 -10.42 6.61 0.26
N GLY A 322 -9.72 5.99 1.20
CA GLY A 322 -9.53 4.55 1.29
C GLY A 322 -8.39 4.04 0.41
N MET A 323 -8.26 2.72 0.41
CA MET A 323 -7.37 1.92 -0.44
C MET A 323 -8.23 0.86 -1.11
N SER A 324 -8.55 1.04 -2.39
CA SER A 324 -9.44 0.13 -3.12
C SER A 324 -8.70 -0.67 -4.19
N PHE A 325 -8.86 -1.98 -4.17
CA PHE A 325 -8.42 -2.91 -5.20
C PHE A 325 -9.61 -3.44 -5.99
N GLU A 326 -9.46 -3.50 -7.30
CA GLU A 326 -10.33 -4.31 -8.16
C GLU A 326 -10.14 -5.77 -7.78
N SER A 327 -8.89 -6.25 -7.78
CA SER A 327 -8.59 -7.62 -7.38
C SER A 327 -7.24 -7.80 -6.67
N ILE A 328 -7.22 -8.79 -5.77
CA ILE A 328 -5.99 -9.33 -5.19
C ILE A 328 -6.01 -10.85 -5.39
N SER A 329 -4.98 -11.38 -6.05
CA SER A 329 -4.86 -12.81 -6.32
C SER A 329 -3.50 -13.36 -5.89
N VAL A 330 -3.48 -14.49 -5.20
CA VAL A 330 -2.27 -15.20 -4.78
C VAL A 330 -2.42 -16.70 -4.96
N ASN A 331 -1.31 -17.44 -5.12
CA ASN A 331 -1.32 -18.90 -5.18
C ASN A 331 -0.08 -19.52 -4.53
N GLY A 332 -0.21 -19.92 -3.25
CA GLY A 332 0.86 -20.55 -2.49
C GLY A 332 1.56 -19.66 -1.46
N ALA A 333 1.08 -18.44 -1.23
CA ALA A 333 1.65 -17.51 -0.25
C ALA A 333 1.45 -17.96 1.21
N ALA A 334 2.18 -17.36 2.16
CA ALA A 334 1.91 -17.56 3.59
C ALA A 334 0.49 -17.05 3.94
N ASN A 335 0.22 -15.80 3.57
CA ASN A 335 -1.09 -15.16 3.58
C ASN A 335 -1.28 -14.46 2.22
N GLY A 336 -2.53 -14.30 1.78
CA GLY A 336 -2.83 -13.46 0.62
C GLY A 336 -2.91 -11.98 1.00
N ILE A 337 -3.58 -11.71 2.12
CA ILE A 337 -3.73 -10.38 2.70
C ILE A 337 -3.33 -10.47 4.18
N LEU A 338 -2.36 -9.65 4.61
CA LEU A 338 -1.85 -9.58 5.97
C LEU A 338 -1.93 -8.14 6.47
N LEU A 339 -2.76 -7.90 7.48
CA LEU A 339 -3.02 -6.56 8.02
C LEU A 339 -2.84 -6.57 9.54
N ALA A 340 -2.06 -5.61 10.04
CA ALA A 340 -1.85 -5.39 11.47
C ALA A 340 -1.87 -3.90 11.79
N ASP A 341 -2.63 -3.52 12.82
CA ASP A 341 -2.66 -2.17 13.39
C ASP A 341 -2.87 -1.07 12.32
N VAL A 342 -3.82 -1.30 11.41
CA VAL A 342 -4.10 -0.39 10.29
C VAL A 342 -5.25 0.55 10.63
N THR A 343 -4.99 1.85 10.53
CA THR A 343 -5.95 2.91 10.89
C THR A 343 -6.39 3.73 9.68
N GLY A 344 -7.39 4.60 9.84
CA GLY A 344 -7.80 5.55 8.81
C GLY A 344 -8.97 5.08 7.95
N GLY A 345 -8.86 5.24 6.63
CA GLY A 345 -9.91 4.91 5.67
C GLY A 345 -10.06 3.41 5.36
N THR A 346 -11.10 3.09 4.59
CA THR A 346 -11.47 1.72 4.20
C THR A 346 -10.41 1.05 3.33
N ILE A 347 -10.08 -0.21 3.64
CA ILE A 347 -9.38 -1.12 2.73
C ILE A 347 -10.45 -1.96 2.03
N GLY A 348 -10.64 -1.75 0.73
CA GLY A 348 -11.67 -2.42 -0.06
C GLY A 348 -11.08 -3.31 -1.15
N VAL A 349 -11.61 -4.51 -1.30
CA VAL A 349 -11.32 -5.40 -2.42
C VAL A 349 -12.62 -5.78 -3.12
N GLY A 350 -12.62 -5.76 -4.46
CA GLY A 350 -13.74 -6.20 -5.29
C GLY A 350 -14.94 -5.26 -5.29
N ALA A 351 -14.78 -3.97 -4.97
CA ALA A 351 -15.89 -3.02 -4.87
C ALA A 351 -16.70 -2.86 -6.18
N SER A 352 -16.08 -3.16 -7.32
CA SER A 352 -16.63 -3.13 -8.69
C SER A 352 -17.12 -4.49 -9.19
N GLY A 353 -16.95 -5.56 -8.38
CA GLY A 353 -17.31 -6.92 -8.75
C GLY A 353 -18.82 -7.15 -8.90
N ALA A 354 -19.16 -8.17 -9.67
CA ALA A 354 -20.55 -8.62 -9.86
C ALA A 354 -20.74 -10.11 -9.52
N ALA A 355 -19.66 -10.89 -9.48
CA ALA A 355 -19.65 -12.30 -9.11
C ALA A 355 -18.39 -12.67 -8.30
N ALA A 356 -18.49 -13.69 -7.45
CA ALA A 356 -17.35 -14.19 -6.70
C ALA A 356 -16.19 -14.59 -7.63
N GLY A 357 -14.98 -14.15 -7.29
CA GLY A 357 -13.78 -14.21 -8.13
C GLY A 357 -13.41 -12.87 -8.79
N ASP A 358 -14.36 -11.93 -8.96
CA ASP A 358 -14.07 -10.60 -9.51
C ASP A 358 -13.15 -9.79 -8.58
N GLY A 359 -13.30 -9.94 -7.26
CA GLY A 359 -12.37 -9.40 -6.25
C GLY A 359 -10.99 -10.09 -6.23
N GLY A 360 -10.79 -11.11 -7.06
CA GLY A 360 -9.58 -11.92 -7.09
C GLY A 360 -9.69 -13.23 -6.31
N THR A 361 -8.61 -14.02 -6.41
CA THR A 361 -8.55 -15.38 -5.85
C THR A 361 -7.36 -15.54 -4.92
N LEU A 362 -7.62 -15.87 -3.65
CA LEU A 362 -6.59 -16.29 -2.70
C LEU A 362 -6.58 -17.82 -2.63
N ALA A 363 -5.57 -18.46 -3.22
CA ALA A 363 -5.51 -19.90 -3.36
C ALA A 363 -4.30 -20.52 -2.64
N ASN A 364 -4.51 -21.70 -2.05
CA ASN A 364 -3.47 -22.57 -1.51
C ASN A 364 -2.50 -21.85 -0.55
N THR A 365 -2.98 -20.90 0.23
CA THR A 365 -2.14 -20.23 1.22
C THR A 365 -1.69 -21.25 2.27
N THR A 366 -0.46 -21.11 2.77
CA THR A 366 0.07 -22.08 3.75
C THR A 366 -0.36 -21.79 5.18
N GLY A 367 -0.74 -20.55 5.49
CA GLY A 367 -1.48 -20.14 6.69
C GLY A 367 -2.86 -19.59 6.30
N ASP A 368 -3.33 -18.62 7.08
CA ASP A 368 -4.62 -17.97 6.85
C ASP A 368 -4.61 -17.21 5.51
N ALA A 369 -5.67 -17.30 4.72
CA ALA A 369 -5.68 -16.58 3.44
C ALA A 369 -5.78 -15.05 3.65
N VAL A 370 -6.58 -14.64 4.63
CA VAL A 370 -6.62 -13.26 5.15
C VAL A 370 -6.38 -13.30 6.66
N SER A 371 -5.41 -12.53 7.13
CA SER A 371 -5.21 -12.27 8.56
C SER A 371 -5.30 -10.77 8.81
N ALA A 372 -6.26 -10.36 9.64
CA ALA A 372 -6.55 -8.96 9.92
C ALA A 372 -6.59 -8.72 11.43
N THR A 373 -5.59 -8.03 11.96
CA THR A 373 -5.48 -7.67 13.39
C THR A 373 -5.61 -6.15 13.55
N ASN A 374 -6.56 -5.70 14.37
CA ASN A 374 -6.78 -4.28 14.69
C ASN A 374 -6.86 -3.38 13.44
N VAL A 375 -7.74 -3.75 12.52
CA VAL A 375 -7.98 -3.00 11.28
C VAL A 375 -9.21 -2.12 11.43
N ALA A 376 -9.08 -0.82 11.13
CA ALA A 376 -10.17 0.14 11.28
C ALA A 376 -11.38 -0.18 10.39
N ASP A 377 -11.16 -0.47 9.11
CA ASP A 377 -12.23 -0.76 8.15
C ASP A 377 -11.74 -1.63 6.98
N LEU A 378 -12.25 -2.87 6.86
CA LEU A 378 -11.87 -3.86 5.85
C LEU A 378 -13.10 -4.43 5.14
N TRP A 379 -13.15 -4.32 3.80
CA TRP A 379 -14.22 -4.84 2.97
C TRP A 379 -13.67 -5.86 1.97
N LEU A 380 -14.10 -7.12 2.10
CA LEU A 380 -13.80 -8.21 1.19
C LEU A 380 -15.04 -8.56 0.39
N ASN A 381 -15.11 -8.10 -0.85
CA ASN A 381 -16.25 -8.34 -1.73
C ASN A 381 -15.88 -9.25 -2.90
N TYR A 382 -16.79 -10.13 -3.28
CA TYR A 382 -16.66 -10.89 -4.53
C TYR A 382 -15.35 -11.69 -4.64
N MET A 383 -14.81 -12.16 -3.52
CA MET A 383 -13.56 -12.92 -3.51
C MET A 383 -13.82 -14.41 -3.78
N THR A 384 -12.78 -15.12 -4.23
CA THR A 384 -12.68 -16.57 -4.05
C THR A 384 -11.51 -16.88 -3.14
N ILE A 385 -11.76 -17.55 -2.02
CA ILE A 385 -10.74 -18.04 -1.09
C ILE A 385 -10.79 -19.56 -1.10
N SER A 386 -9.66 -20.21 -1.41
CA SER A 386 -9.62 -21.65 -1.62
C SER A 386 -8.34 -22.29 -1.08
N GLY A 387 -8.43 -23.43 -0.41
CA GLY A 387 -7.23 -24.21 -0.05
C GLY A 387 -6.36 -23.59 1.04
N ALA A 388 -6.91 -22.78 1.94
CA ALA A 388 -6.14 -22.16 3.02
C ALA A 388 -5.60 -23.22 4.01
N GLY A 389 -4.31 -23.14 4.34
CA GLY A 389 -3.65 -24.03 5.30
C GLY A 389 -3.98 -23.72 6.76
N GLY A 390 -4.50 -22.52 7.03
CA GLY A 390 -5.20 -22.14 8.26
C GLY A 390 -6.64 -21.75 7.95
N ASP A 391 -7.05 -20.59 8.42
CA ASP A 391 -8.38 -20.05 8.20
C ASP A 391 -8.53 -19.42 6.82
N ALA A 392 -9.73 -19.38 6.27
CA ALA A 392 -9.94 -18.58 5.07
C ALA A 392 -9.93 -17.06 5.40
N VAL A 393 -10.53 -16.63 6.51
CA VAL A 393 -10.39 -15.27 7.04
C VAL A 393 -10.30 -15.30 8.56
N HIS A 394 -9.23 -14.76 9.12
CA HIS A 394 -9.03 -14.64 10.56
C HIS A 394 -8.94 -13.16 10.95
N VAL A 395 -9.85 -12.75 11.83
CA VAL A 395 -9.98 -11.38 12.32
C VAL A 395 -9.72 -11.32 13.82
N VAL A 396 -8.80 -10.47 14.23
CA VAL A 396 -8.51 -10.19 15.64
C VAL A 396 -8.77 -8.71 15.92
N HIS A 397 -9.58 -8.43 16.94
CA HIS A 397 -9.79 -7.08 17.45
C HIS A 397 -9.44 -7.05 18.93
N ASN A 398 -8.24 -6.58 19.27
CA ASN A 398 -7.70 -6.61 20.64
C ASN A 398 -7.31 -5.23 21.21
N ASP A 399 -7.63 -4.15 20.50
CA ASP A 399 -7.31 -2.78 20.89
C ASP A 399 -8.55 -1.95 21.30
N ASP A 400 -8.34 -0.65 21.53
CA ASP A 400 -9.37 0.30 21.95
C ASP A 400 -10.03 1.06 20.78
N ASN A 401 -9.57 0.85 19.54
CA ASN A 401 -10.07 1.54 18.37
C ASN A 401 -11.35 0.89 17.83
N ALA A 402 -12.15 1.62 17.06
CA ALA A 402 -13.27 1.00 16.36
C ALA A 402 -12.73 0.16 15.19
N SER A 403 -13.32 -1.02 14.98
CA SER A 403 -13.02 -1.90 13.86
C SER A 403 -14.32 -2.27 13.14
N TRP A 404 -14.30 -2.18 11.82
CA TRP A 404 -15.36 -2.66 10.94
C TRP A 404 -14.79 -3.66 9.94
N VAL A 405 -15.33 -4.87 9.91
CA VAL A 405 -14.99 -5.86 8.88
C VAL A 405 -16.25 -6.33 8.18
N THR A 406 -16.24 -6.28 6.85
CA THR A 406 -17.30 -6.77 5.98
C THR A 406 -16.75 -7.85 5.06
N ILE A 407 -17.40 -9.01 5.02
CA ILE A 407 -17.14 -10.09 4.07
C ILE A 407 -18.44 -10.37 3.33
N ASN A 408 -18.46 -10.11 2.03
CA ASN A 408 -19.69 -10.13 1.25
C ASN A 408 -19.51 -10.78 -0.13
N GLN A 409 -20.50 -11.59 -0.53
CA GLN A 409 -20.52 -12.27 -1.83
C GLN A 409 -19.23 -13.04 -2.15
N THR A 410 -18.60 -13.61 -1.13
CA THR A 410 -17.35 -14.33 -1.23
C THR A 410 -17.56 -15.84 -1.17
N ASN A 411 -16.81 -16.57 -1.99
CA ASN A 411 -16.75 -18.03 -1.95
C ASN A 411 -15.54 -18.47 -1.12
N LEU A 412 -15.77 -19.20 -0.03
CA LEU A 412 -14.73 -19.76 0.85
C LEU A 412 -14.75 -21.28 0.74
N SER A 413 -13.61 -21.90 0.44
CA SER A 413 -13.55 -23.35 0.27
C SER A 413 -12.24 -24.02 0.68
N GLY A 414 -12.30 -25.28 1.09
CA GLY A 414 -11.10 -26.13 1.24
C GLY A 414 -10.10 -25.63 2.29
N PHE A 415 -10.56 -25.00 3.36
CA PHE A 415 -9.72 -24.49 4.46
C PHE A 415 -9.46 -25.59 5.51
N ALA A 416 -8.29 -25.52 6.13
CA ALA A 416 -7.83 -26.46 7.15
C ALA A 416 -8.13 -26.01 8.59
N GLY A 417 -8.32 -24.72 8.84
CA GLY A 417 -8.89 -24.18 10.08
C GLY A 417 -10.39 -23.89 9.92
N GLN A 418 -10.80 -22.68 10.30
CA GLN A 418 -12.15 -22.16 10.10
C GLN A 418 -12.32 -21.46 8.75
N GLY A 419 -13.57 -21.31 8.31
CA GLY A 419 -13.85 -20.46 7.15
C GLY A 419 -13.68 -18.99 7.52
N VAL A 420 -14.28 -18.60 8.64
CA VAL A 420 -14.16 -17.27 9.22
C VAL A 420 -13.99 -17.41 10.72
N GLU A 421 -12.90 -16.85 11.27
CA GLU A 421 -12.70 -16.65 12.70
C GLU A 421 -12.76 -15.15 13.04
N LEU A 422 -13.50 -14.81 14.10
CA LEU A 422 -13.42 -13.51 14.77
C LEU A 422 -13.03 -13.72 16.24
N ALA A 423 -11.93 -13.08 16.66
CA ALA A 423 -11.51 -12.97 18.05
C ALA A 423 -11.60 -11.51 18.51
N ALA A 424 -12.73 -11.12 19.10
CA ALA A 424 -12.96 -9.78 19.64
C ALA A 424 -12.66 -9.76 21.14
N THR A 425 -11.50 -9.21 21.50
CA THR A 425 -10.98 -9.15 22.88
C THR A 425 -10.72 -7.72 23.37
N GLY A 426 -10.71 -6.73 22.47
CA GLY A 426 -10.35 -5.32 22.68
C GLY A 426 -11.50 -4.44 23.14
N ALA A 427 -11.22 -3.29 23.74
CA ALA A 427 -12.25 -2.42 24.35
C ALA A 427 -12.94 -1.46 23.38
N GLY A 428 -12.47 -1.38 22.14
CA GLY A 428 -13.12 -0.65 21.05
C GLY A 428 -14.38 -1.35 20.54
N GLN A 429 -15.19 -0.65 19.76
CA GLN A 429 -16.36 -1.25 19.12
C GLN A 429 -15.93 -2.14 17.97
N MET A 430 -16.46 -3.36 17.90
CA MET A 430 -16.35 -4.24 16.74
C MET A 430 -17.67 -4.27 15.98
N THR A 431 -17.65 -3.96 14.69
CA THR A 431 -18.76 -4.21 13.76
C THR A 431 -18.32 -5.27 12.75
N PHE A 432 -19.06 -6.36 12.65
CA PHE A 432 -18.72 -7.49 11.79
C PHE A 432 -19.91 -7.92 10.92
N ASP A 433 -19.78 -7.73 9.61
CA ASP A 433 -20.81 -8.08 8.65
C ASP A 433 -20.34 -9.23 7.75
N LEU A 434 -21.08 -10.34 7.78
CA LEU A 434 -20.85 -11.53 6.97
C LEU A 434 -22.13 -11.81 6.18
N THR A 435 -22.15 -11.42 4.90
CA THR A 435 -23.38 -11.45 4.10
C THR A 435 -23.25 -12.13 2.74
N THR A 436 -24.23 -12.96 2.36
CA THR A 436 -24.33 -13.56 1.01
C THR A 436 -23.10 -14.40 0.62
N ASN A 437 -22.42 -15.03 1.57
CA ASN A 437 -21.22 -15.83 1.30
C ASN A 437 -21.55 -17.32 1.13
N THR A 438 -20.67 -18.04 0.43
CA THR A 438 -20.76 -19.50 0.30
C THR A 438 -19.54 -20.16 0.93
N PHE A 439 -19.75 -21.09 1.85
CA PHE A 439 -18.70 -21.89 2.49
C PHE A 439 -18.85 -23.35 2.11
N SER A 440 -17.75 -24.00 1.71
CA SER A 440 -17.76 -25.41 1.34
C SER A 440 -16.43 -26.12 1.63
N GLY A 441 -16.45 -27.44 1.75
CA GLY A 441 -15.22 -28.23 1.85
C GLY A 441 -14.37 -27.91 3.08
N SER A 442 -14.98 -27.49 4.19
CA SER A 442 -14.30 -27.41 5.49
C SER A 442 -13.69 -28.77 5.84
N THR A 443 -12.44 -28.79 6.32
CA THR A 443 -11.72 -30.02 6.67
C THR A 443 -11.26 -30.12 8.11
N GLY A 444 -11.27 -29.02 8.88
CA GLY A 444 -10.64 -28.96 10.20
C GLY A 444 -11.59 -28.71 11.36
N GLU A 445 -12.41 -27.66 11.29
CA GLU A 445 -13.07 -27.05 12.47
C GLU A 445 -14.44 -26.43 12.11
N GLU A 446 -14.97 -25.51 12.93
CA GLU A 446 -16.17 -24.73 12.63
C GLU A 446 -16.02 -23.92 11.34
N SER A 447 -17.09 -23.78 10.54
CA SER A 447 -17.02 -22.92 9.35
C SER A 447 -17.00 -21.44 9.73
N ILE A 448 -17.74 -21.06 10.77
CA ILE A 448 -17.76 -19.71 11.32
C ILE A 448 -17.58 -19.82 12.84
N LEU A 449 -16.51 -19.25 13.36
CA LEU A 449 -16.22 -19.15 14.79
C LEU A 449 -16.15 -17.69 15.21
N LEU A 450 -16.96 -17.31 16.19
CA LEU A 450 -17.05 -15.95 16.70
C LEU A 450 -16.80 -15.96 18.21
N ASN A 451 -15.60 -15.59 18.62
CA ASN A 451 -15.16 -15.55 19.99
C ASN A 451 -15.15 -14.09 20.49
N ILE A 452 -16.03 -13.81 21.45
CA ILE A 452 -16.18 -12.48 22.06
C ILE A 452 -15.77 -12.58 23.54
N ASP A 453 -14.64 -11.95 23.87
CA ASP A 453 -13.93 -12.12 25.13
C ASP A 453 -13.83 -10.81 25.95
N ASP A 454 -13.05 -10.86 27.03
CA ASP A 454 -13.33 -10.07 28.22
C ASP A 454 -13.34 -8.55 28.09
N SER A 455 -12.43 -7.96 27.31
CA SER A 455 -12.36 -6.49 27.20
C SER A 455 -13.34 -5.94 26.17
N ALA A 456 -13.96 -6.79 25.34
CA ALA A 456 -14.98 -6.40 24.36
C ALA A 456 -16.15 -5.66 25.04
N LYS A 457 -16.35 -4.40 24.66
CA LYS A 457 -17.45 -3.58 25.21
C LYS A 457 -18.70 -3.67 24.37
N THR A 458 -18.56 -3.45 23.07
CA THR A 458 -19.67 -3.40 22.11
C THR A 458 -19.29 -4.16 20.86
N VAL A 459 -20.07 -5.19 20.56
CA VAL A 459 -19.91 -6.00 19.35
C VAL A 459 -21.24 -6.04 18.62
N LEU A 460 -21.24 -5.61 17.36
CA LEU A 460 -22.39 -5.60 16.46
C LEU A 460 -22.10 -6.58 15.33
N MET A 461 -22.95 -7.57 15.12
CA MET A 461 -22.72 -8.61 14.11
C MET A 461 -23.93 -8.85 13.24
N THR A 462 -23.75 -8.76 11.92
CA THR A 462 -24.74 -9.19 10.92
C THR A 462 -24.24 -10.44 10.22
N ILE A 463 -24.97 -11.54 10.34
CA ILE A 463 -24.69 -12.80 9.65
C ILE A 463 -25.92 -13.11 8.83
N ALA A 464 -25.91 -12.77 7.54
CA ALA A 464 -27.12 -12.83 6.72
C ALA A 464 -26.91 -13.51 5.37
N ASP A 465 -27.92 -14.27 4.92
CA ASP A 465 -27.98 -14.86 3.58
C ASP A 465 -26.78 -15.74 3.20
N ASN A 466 -26.05 -16.28 4.18
CA ASN A 466 -24.91 -17.15 3.92
C ASN A 466 -25.36 -18.59 3.67
N THR A 467 -24.68 -19.28 2.75
CA THR A 467 -24.79 -20.73 2.57
C THR A 467 -23.54 -21.40 3.10
N VAL A 468 -23.67 -22.13 4.20
CA VAL A 468 -22.55 -22.77 4.89
C VAL A 468 -22.72 -24.28 4.88
N ASN A 469 -21.72 -24.98 4.36
CA ASN A 469 -21.67 -26.44 4.41
C ASN A 469 -20.40 -26.90 5.13
N ASN A 470 -20.55 -27.29 6.40
CA ASN A 470 -19.47 -27.84 7.22
C ASN A 470 -19.49 -29.38 7.21
N GLY A 471 -18.59 -29.99 6.45
CA GLY A 471 -18.39 -31.45 6.44
C GLY A 471 -17.36 -31.97 7.44
N ALA A 472 -16.80 -31.12 8.30
CA ALA A 472 -15.68 -31.46 9.19
C ALA A 472 -16.10 -32.08 10.54
N GLY A 473 -17.40 -32.22 10.82
CA GLY A 473 -17.90 -32.77 12.09
C GLY A 473 -18.05 -31.75 13.23
N TYR A 474 -17.97 -30.46 12.93
CA TYR A 474 -18.14 -29.35 13.89
C TYR A 474 -19.40 -28.53 13.59
N SER A 475 -19.62 -27.44 14.32
CA SER A 475 -20.71 -26.51 14.05
C SER A 475 -20.50 -25.78 12.73
N ALA A 476 -21.59 -25.45 12.03
CA ALA A 476 -21.52 -24.52 10.91
C ALA A 476 -21.31 -23.08 11.41
N LEU A 477 -21.93 -22.77 12.55
CA LEU A 477 -21.75 -21.51 13.28
C LEU A 477 -21.54 -21.79 14.76
N ALA A 478 -20.48 -21.24 15.34
CA ALA A 478 -20.27 -21.14 16.78
C ALA A 478 -20.08 -19.68 17.18
N LEU A 479 -20.93 -19.20 18.10
CA LEU A 479 -20.81 -17.89 18.73
C LEU A 479 -20.61 -18.06 20.24
N ASN A 480 -19.44 -17.65 20.71
CA ASN A 480 -19.02 -17.77 22.09
C ASN A 480 -18.84 -16.38 22.70
N VAL A 481 -19.73 -16.02 23.62
CA VAL A 481 -19.54 -14.86 24.50
C VAL A 481 -18.95 -15.38 25.81
N ALA A 482 -17.66 -15.16 26.01
CA ALA A 482 -16.84 -15.74 27.08
C ALA A 482 -16.12 -14.65 27.91
N GLY A 483 -15.44 -15.08 28.98
CA GLY A 483 -14.64 -14.22 29.84
C GLY A 483 -14.96 -14.27 31.35
N THR A 484 -13.95 -13.95 32.17
CA THR A 484 -13.97 -13.93 33.62
C THR A 484 -13.62 -12.53 34.17
N GLY A 485 -14.63 -11.77 34.63
CA GLY A 485 -14.40 -10.73 35.63
C GLY A 485 -14.13 -9.30 35.16
N SER A 486 -14.64 -8.87 34.01
CA SER A 486 -14.66 -7.43 33.68
C SER A 486 -15.78 -6.69 34.43
N SER A 487 -15.45 -5.54 35.03
CA SER A 487 -16.40 -4.59 35.62
C SER A 487 -17.20 -3.79 34.57
N ASN A 488 -16.89 -3.97 33.28
CA ASN A 488 -17.55 -3.26 32.18
C ASN A 488 -18.65 -4.16 31.59
N ALA A 489 -19.85 -3.59 31.44
CA ALA A 489 -20.98 -4.31 30.86
C ALA A 489 -20.75 -4.53 29.36
N LYS A 490 -20.42 -5.77 28.97
CA LYS A 490 -20.33 -6.16 27.56
C LYS A 490 -21.72 -6.18 26.93
N THR A 491 -21.85 -5.70 25.70
CA THR A 491 -23.07 -5.81 24.89
C THR A 491 -22.71 -6.37 23.53
N VAL A 492 -23.19 -7.59 23.27
CA VAL A 492 -23.12 -8.26 21.97
C VAL A 492 -24.51 -8.22 21.37
N THR A 493 -24.64 -7.61 20.20
CA THR A 493 -25.89 -7.58 19.45
C THR A 493 -25.65 -8.26 18.11
N THR A 494 -26.43 -9.30 17.83
CA THR A 494 -26.26 -10.11 16.63
C THR A 494 -27.59 -10.33 15.90
N LEU A 495 -27.54 -10.20 14.58
CA LEU A 495 -28.57 -10.62 13.65
C LEU A 495 -28.05 -11.82 12.87
N ILE A 496 -28.76 -12.94 12.94
CA ILE A 496 -28.52 -14.17 12.18
C ILE A 496 -29.78 -14.42 11.35
N ASP A 497 -29.76 -14.03 10.08
CA ASP A 497 -30.96 -13.94 9.25
C ASP A 497 -30.82 -14.62 7.87
N GLY A 498 -31.83 -15.39 7.44
CA GLY A 498 -31.88 -15.91 6.06
C GLY A 498 -30.76 -16.89 5.69
N ASN A 499 -29.96 -17.39 6.64
CA ASN A 499 -28.83 -18.26 6.34
C ASN A 499 -29.27 -19.71 6.11
N THR A 500 -28.49 -20.45 5.33
CA THR A 500 -28.54 -21.92 5.27
C THR A 500 -27.27 -22.46 5.91
N PHE A 501 -27.39 -23.00 7.13
CA PHE A 501 -26.29 -23.67 7.82
C PHE A 501 -26.49 -25.18 7.74
N THR A 502 -25.48 -25.89 7.25
CA THR A 502 -25.43 -27.35 7.27
C THR A 502 -24.15 -27.80 7.97
N ASN A 503 -24.27 -28.76 8.89
CA ASN A 503 -23.14 -29.52 9.39
C ASN A 503 -23.40 -31.02 9.32
N ASP A 504 -22.36 -31.84 9.55
CA ASP A 504 -22.45 -33.30 9.61
C ASP A 504 -21.80 -33.78 10.92
N SER A 505 -22.44 -33.51 12.06
CA SER A 505 -21.87 -33.80 13.38
C SER A 505 -22.81 -34.60 14.28
N ALA A 506 -22.32 -35.73 14.80
CA ALA A 506 -23.03 -36.51 15.81
C ALA A 506 -23.20 -35.80 17.16
N THR A 507 -22.46 -34.71 17.42
CA THR A 507 -22.39 -34.11 18.78
C THR A 507 -22.47 -32.59 18.80
N ALA A 508 -21.94 -31.90 17.79
CA ALA A 508 -22.00 -30.45 17.71
C ALA A 508 -23.36 -30.00 17.20
N ALA A 509 -23.84 -28.86 17.69
CA ALA A 509 -25.03 -28.24 17.13
C ALA A 509 -24.72 -27.64 15.75
N THR A 510 -25.69 -27.56 14.83
CA THR A 510 -25.46 -26.85 13.55
C THR A 510 -25.14 -25.38 13.80
N ALA A 511 -25.94 -24.72 14.63
CA ALA A 511 -25.64 -23.40 15.19
C ALA A 511 -25.54 -23.49 16.73
N ASP A 512 -24.39 -23.14 17.29
CA ASP A 512 -24.13 -23.11 18.72
C ASP A 512 -23.90 -21.68 19.19
N ILE A 513 -24.78 -21.17 20.05
CA ILE A 513 -24.75 -19.79 20.53
C ILE A 513 -24.70 -19.81 22.06
N SER A 514 -23.62 -19.29 22.64
CA SER A 514 -23.41 -19.36 24.08
C SER A 514 -23.04 -18.02 24.68
N ASN A 515 -23.65 -17.70 25.82
CA ASN A 515 -23.18 -16.66 26.73
C ASN A 515 -22.78 -17.30 28.06
N THR A 516 -21.48 -17.41 28.25
CA THR A 516 -20.83 -17.99 29.43
C THR A 516 -20.14 -16.95 30.31
N ALA A 517 -20.36 -15.66 30.03
CA ALA A 517 -19.62 -14.54 30.59
C ALA A 517 -20.48 -13.50 31.31
N TRP A 518 -19.85 -12.38 31.68
CA TRP A 518 -20.54 -11.18 32.19
C TRP A 518 -20.97 -10.30 31.01
N GLY A 519 -22.27 -9.97 30.91
CA GLY A 519 -22.78 -9.06 29.89
C GLY A 519 -24.03 -9.56 29.16
N ALA A 520 -24.47 -8.77 28.18
CA ALA A 520 -25.67 -9.03 27.39
C ALA A 520 -25.35 -9.57 26.00
N LEU A 521 -26.02 -10.67 25.65
CA LEU A 521 -26.14 -11.18 24.28
C LEU A 521 -27.59 -10.94 23.81
N ASN A 522 -27.76 -9.99 22.89
CA ASN A 522 -29.00 -9.75 22.17
C ASN A 522 -28.91 -10.49 20.84
N ALA A 523 -29.64 -11.60 20.70
CA ALA A 523 -29.62 -12.44 19.51
C ALA A 523 -30.96 -12.40 18.78
N THR A 524 -30.94 -11.97 17.53
CA THR A 524 -32.06 -12.13 16.60
C THR A 524 -31.70 -13.23 15.62
N VAL A 525 -32.40 -14.37 15.71
CA VAL A 525 -32.18 -15.56 14.89
C VAL A 525 -33.45 -15.81 14.09
N THR A 526 -33.44 -15.41 12.82
CA THR A 526 -34.64 -15.38 11.99
C THR A 526 -34.46 -16.02 10.62
N ASP A 527 -35.52 -16.67 10.12
CA ASP A 527 -35.61 -17.16 8.74
C ASP A 527 -34.44 -18.04 8.27
N ASN A 528 -33.73 -18.70 9.20
CA ASN A 528 -32.60 -19.57 8.88
C ASN A 528 -33.05 -21.01 8.60
N THR A 529 -32.35 -21.69 7.70
CA THR A 529 -32.42 -23.15 7.53
C THR A 529 -31.20 -23.80 8.19
N LEU A 530 -31.44 -24.64 9.18
CA LEU A 530 -30.42 -25.32 9.99
C LEU A 530 -30.54 -26.82 9.76
N ASN A 531 -29.48 -27.47 9.26
CA ASN A 531 -29.53 -28.87 8.93
C ASN A 531 -28.32 -29.61 9.49
N ASN A 532 -28.55 -30.56 10.40
CA ASN A 532 -27.51 -31.51 10.78
C ASN A 532 -27.70 -32.80 9.96
N ALA A 533 -26.78 -33.06 9.05
CA ALA A 533 -26.78 -34.24 8.20
C ALA A 533 -26.58 -35.54 9.02
N ASP A 534 -25.88 -35.44 10.16
CA ASP A 534 -25.78 -36.52 11.14
C ASP A 534 -26.83 -36.30 12.23
N ALA A 535 -27.83 -37.17 12.30
CA ALA A 535 -29.01 -37.03 13.16
C ALA A 535 -28.72 -37.09 14.69
N GLY A 536 -27.46 -37.00 15.11
CA GLY A 536 -27.03 -37.03 16.50
C GLY A 536 -26.97 -35.65 17.19
N GLY A 537 -26.57 -34.58 16.48
CA GLY A 537 -26.47 -33.23 17.04
C GLY A 537 -27.75 -32.40 16.82
N THR A 538 -28.01 -31.44 17.70
CA THR A 538 -29.16 -30.51 17.56
C THR A 538 -28.93 -29.48 16.46
N GLU A 539 -29.98 -28.96 15.84
CA GLU A 539 -29.86 -27.94 14.79
C GLU A 539 -29.52 -26.57 15.37
N CYS A 540 -30.00 -26.26 16.57
CA CYS A 540 -29.62 -25.04 17.26
C CYS A 540 -29.54 -25.24 18.75
N ARG A 541 -28.44 -24.77 19.34
CA ARG A 541 -28.26 -24.71 20.79
C ARG A 541 -28.04 -23.28 21.21
N ILE A 542 -28.80 -22.82 22.21
CA ILE A 542 -28.64 -21.47 22.79
C ILE A 542 -28.54 -21.57 24.30
N VAL A 543 -27.42 -21.09 24.86
CA VAL A 543 -27.07 -21.31 26.27
C VAL A 543 -26.78 -20.00 27.02
N SER A 544 -27.34 -19.86 28.22
CA SER A 544 -26.88 -18.93 29.26
C SER A 544 -26.30 -19.72 30.43
N ASN A 545 -25.01 -19.53 30.75
CA ASN A 545 -24.28 -20.35 31.72
C ASN A 545 -23.50 -19.57 32.80
N ALA A 546 -23.71 -18.26 32.94
CA ALA A 546 -23.10 -17.48 34.01
C ALA A 546 -24.15 -16.66 34.77
N ALA A 547 -23.96 -16.50 36.09
CA ALA A 547 -24.94 -15.83 36.96
C ALA A 547 -25.26 -14.37 36.55
N THR A 548 -24.33 -13.72 35.86
CA THR A 548 -24.42 -12.34 35.36
C THR A 548 -24.62 -12.28 33.84
N ALA A 549 -24.67 -13.42 33.15
CA ALA A 549 -25.01 -13.47 31.73
C ALA A 549 -26.48 -13.09 31.53
N THR A 550 -26.74 -12.30 30.50
CA THR A 550 -28.10 -12.12 30.00
C THR A 550 -28.16 -12.51 28.54
N VAL A 551 -29.06 -13.42 28.19
CA VAL A 551 -29.43 -13.74 26.81
C VAL A 551 -30.81 -13.16 26.55
N PHE A 552 -30.94 -12.38 25.48
CA PHE A 552 -32.21 -11.87 24.98
C PHE A 552 -32.40 -12.31 23.53
N LEU A 553 -33.29 -13.27 23.34
CA LEU A 553 -33.48 -13.98 22.08
C LEU A 553 -34.78 -13.57 21.38
N ASN A 554 -34.70 -13.34 20.08
CA ASN A 554 -35.81 -13.47 19.13
C ASN A 554 -35.54 -14.68 18.22
N LEU A 555 -36.38 -15.71 18.29
CA LEU A 555 -36.26 -16.93 17.51
C LEU A 555 -37.54 -17.13 16.68
N ASN A 556 -37.50 -16.83 15.39
CA ASN A 556 -38.71 -16.78 14.55
C ASN A 556 -38.45 -17.17 13.09
N GLY A 557 -39.31 -17.98 12.48
CA GLY A 557 -39.23 -18.31 11.05
C GLY A 557 -38.16 -19.34 10.68
N ASN A 558 -37.44 -19.92 11.65
CA ASN A 558 -36.36 -20.86 11.37
C ASN A 558 -36.87 -22.27 11.06
N ILE A 559 -36.10 -23.01 10.26
CA ILE A 559 -36.38 -24.39 9.86
C ILE A 559 -35.26 -25.31 10.36
N ALA A 560 -35.58 -26.28 11.20
CA ALA A 560 -34.64 -27.29 11.70
C ALA A 560 -34.81 -28.62 10.95
N GLY A 561 -33.75 -29.04 10.26
CA GLY A 561 -33.70 -30.22 9.40
C GLY A 561 -34.76 -30.17 8.30
N SER A 562 -35.42 -31.30 8.05
CA SER A 562 -36.61 -31.40 7.20
C SER A 562 -37.92 -31.04 7.95
N GLY A 563 -37.83 -30.24 9.02
CA GLY A 563 -38.92 -29.89 9.93
C GLY A 563 -39.10 -30.83 11.12
N GLY A 564 -38.18 -31.80 11.31
CA GLY A 564 -38.15 -32.73 12.44
C GLY A 564 -37.05 -32.45 13.47
N GLY A 565 -36.25 -31.41 13.26
CA GLY A 565 -35.11 -31.06 14.10
C GLY A 565 -35.48 -30.44 15.45
N THR A 566 -34.47 -30.02 16.20
CA THR A 566 -34.55 -29.53 17.58
C THR A 566 -33.87 -28.18 17.77
N TYR A 567 -34.44 -27.37 18.65
CA TYR A 567 -33.84 -26.16 19.20
C TYR A 567 -33.74 -26.33 20.71
N ASP A 568 -32.52 -26.31 21.25
CA ASP A 568 -32.27 -26.48 22.68
C ASP A 568 -31.96 -25.13 23.34
N LEU A 569 -32.94 -24.61 24.09
CA LEU A 569 -32.81 -23.36 24.84
C LEU A 569 -32.52 -23.66 26.31
N THR A 570 -31.31 -23.36 26.76
CA THR A 570 -30.84 -23.75 28.11
C THR A 570 -30.42 -22.53 28.93
N ASN A 571 -31.09 -22.32 30.07
CA ASN A 571 -30.66 -21.38 31.10
C ASN A 571 -30.14 -22.15 32.33
N THR A 572 -28.81 -22.32 32.41
CA THR A 572 -28.15 -22.93 33.57
C THR A 572 -27.91 -21.89 34.67
N ALA A 573 -27.58 -20.66 34.28
CA ALA A 573 -27.40 -19.52 35.18
C ALA A 573 -27.60 -18.19 34.43
N GLY A 574 -27.97 -17.14 35.18
CA GLY A 574 -28.20 -15.80 34.65
C GLY A 574 -29.66 -15.56 34.23
N THR A 575 -29.85 -14.64 33.29
CA THR A 575 -31.18 -14.27 32.77
C THR A 575 -31.32 -14.70 31.32
N PHE A 576 -32.38 -15.45 31.01
CA PHE A 576 -32.75 -15.78 29.64
C PHE A 576 -34.14 -15.22 29.35
N LYS A 577 -34.19 -14.19 28.49
CA LYS A 577 -35.41 -13.58 27.97
C LYS A 577 -35.64 -14.02 26.52
N VAL A 578 -36.88 -14.31 26.20
CA VAL A 578 -37.29 -14.71 24.85
C VAL A 578 -38.47 -13.85 24.42
N TYR A 579 -38.36 -13.23 23.25
CA TYR A 579 -39.44 -12.47 22.64
C TYR A 579 -40.57 -13.42 22.20
N ASN A 580 -41.79 -13.13 22.66
CA ASN A 580 -42.99 -13.94 22.37
C ASN A 580 -42.80 -15.45 22.63
N LEU A 581 -42.28 -15.82 23.81
CA LEU A 581 -41.90 -17.18 24.19
C LEU A 581 -42.99 -18.24 23.92
N ALA A 582 -44.27 -17.88 24.08
CA ALA A 582 -45.39 -18.79 23.85
C ALA A 582 -45.53 -19.22 22.37
N ASP A 583 -45.10 -18.36 21.45
CA ASP A 583 -45.26 -18.54 20.00
C ASP A 583 -44.01 -19.15 19.35
N VAL A 584 -42.87 -19.20 20.07
CA VAL A 584 -41.60 -19.70 19.51
C VAL A 584 -41.72 -21.11 18.94
N GLY A 585 -42.46 -22.01 19.60
CA GLY A 585 -42.68 -23.37 19.08
C GLY A 585 -43.51 -23.43 17.80
N THR A 586 -44.44 -22.48 17.60
CA THR A 586 -45.28 -22.41 16.38
C THR A 586 -44.65 -21.59 15.27
N ASN A 587 -43.76 -20.67 15.62
CA ASN A 587 -43.09 -19.77 14.69
C ASN A 587 -41.88 -20.43 14.01
N ASN A 588 -41.43 -21.59 14.49
CA ASN A 588 -40.28 -22.31 13.94
C ASN A 588 -40.69 -23.74 13.58
N SER A 589 -40.07 -24.32 12.54
CA SER A 589 -40.25 -25.72 12.17
C SER A 589 -39.24 -26.58 12.91
N GLY A 590 -39.72 -27.49 13.77
CA GLY A 590 -38.93 -28.32 14.66
C GLY A 590 -39.48 -28.34 16.09
N THR A 591 -38.77 -29.01 17.01
CA THR A 591 -39.14 -29.10 18.42
C THR A 591 -38.28 -28.16 19.26
N VAL A 592 -38.91 -27.28 20.03
CA VAL A 592 -38.20 -26.37 20.95
C VAL A 592 -38.18 -26.97 22.34
N ASN A 593 -36.99 -27.37 22.81
CA ASN A 593 -36.76 -27.85 24.16
C ASN A 593 -36.31 -26.70 25.05
N GLN A 594 -36.85 -26.64 26.27
CA GLN A 594 -36.51 -25.59 27.25
C GLN A 594 -35.99 -26.23 28.53
N THR A 595 -34.80 -25.82 28.95
CA THR A 595 -34.18 -26.24 30.21
C THR A 595 -33.88 -25.01 31.08
N GLY A 596 -34.34 -25.04 32.33
CA GLY A 596 -34.16 -23.92 33.26
C GLY A 596 -35.27 -22.85 33.15
N SER A 597 -35.03 -21.67 33.74
CA SER A 597 -36.02 -20.59 33.79
C SER A 597 -35.87 -19.64 32.60
N LEU A 598 -36.82 -19.66 31.68
CA LEU A 598 -36.93 -18.71 30.57
C LEU A 598 -38.08 -17.75 30.84
N THR A 599 -37.91 -16.47 30.48
CA THR A 599 -38.92 -15.42 30.72
C THR A 599 -39.37 -14.80 29.40
N ASN A 600 -40.67 -14.50 29.32
CA ASN A 600 -41.23 -13.84 28.14
C ASN A 600 -40.90 -12.35 28.11
N SER A 601 -40.60 -11.83 26.92
CA SER A 601 -40.54 -10.41 26.60
C SER A 601 -41.58 -10.08 25.53
N THR A 602 -42.23 -8.91 25.64
CA THR A 602 -43.15 -8.38 24.62
C THR A 602 -42.47 -7.34 23.71
N THR A 603 -41.21 -7.03 23.95
CA THR A 603 -40.37 -6.22 23.07
C THR A 603 -39.33 -7.13 22.44
N ALA A 604 -38.96 -6.86 21.19
CA ALA A 604 -37.86 -7.55 20.54
C ALA A 604 -36.51 -7.10 21.13
N PRO A 605 -35.45 -7.93 21.03
CA PRO A 605 -34.08 -7.49 21.24
C PRO A 605 -33.70 -6.39 20.22
N PRO A 606 -32.73 -5.52 20.55
CA PRO A 606 -32.15 -4.63 19.55
C PRO A 606 -31.48 -5.45 18.44
N THR A 607 -31.46 -4.89 17.23
CA THR A 607 -30.67 -5.39 16.09
C THR A 607 -29.39 -4.56 15.96
N PRO A 608 -28.33 -5.12 15.35
CA PRO A 608 -27.05 -4.45 15.15
C PRO A 608 -27.15 -3.09 14.46
#